data_AF-A0A521Z0K0-F1
#
_entry.id   AF-A0A521Z0K0-F1
#
_cell.length_a   1.000
_cell.length_b   1.000
_cell.length_c   1.000
_cell.angle_alpha   90.00
_cell.angle_beta   90.00
_cell.angle_gamma   90.00
#
_symmetry.space_group_name_H-M   'P 1'
#
loop_
_entity.id
_entity.type
_entity.pdbx_description
1 polymer ?
#
loop_
_entity_poly.entity_id
_entity_poly.type
_entity_poly.pdbx_seq_one_letter_code
_entity_poly.pdbx_strand_id
1 'polypeptide(L)'
;MTKHAPRKRSRAAAPSLPYEPWLIEQLKNPAEAAAYLEAVIEEGDQAALMLALRQVAQAQGGIAEIARKAKITREATYKMLSKSGNPELRSLNAVLK
;
A
#
# COMPACT_ATOMS: atom_id res chain seq x y z
N MET A 1 50.23 33.90 7.89
CA MET A 1 49.73 32.54 8.21
C MET A 1 48.36 32.65 8.88
N THR A 2 47.30 32.80 8.09
CA THR A 2 45.92 32.96 8.61
C THR A 2 45.25 31.59 8.76
N LYS A 3 45.02 31.19 10.02
CA LYS A 3 44.39 29.92 10.40
C LYS A 3 42.95 29.86 9.86
N HIS A 4 42.64 28.86 9.04
CA HIS A 4 41.28 28.59 8.60
C HIS A 4 40.49 27.90 9.73
N ALA A 5 39.34 28.48 10.08
CA ALA A 5 38.40 27.90 11.04
C ALA A 5 37.74 26.63 10.46
N PRO A 6 37.44 25.61 11.29
CA PRO A 6 36.84 24.37 10.81
C PRO A 6 35.39 24.59 10.35
N ARG A 7 35.08 24.26 9.10
CA ARG A 7 33.71 24.23 8.57
C ARG A 7 32.87 23.25 9.41
N LYS A 8 31.80 23.75 10.05
CA LYS A 8 30.73 22.92 10.64
C LYS A 8 30.22 21.96 9.55
N ARG A 9 30.38 20.66 9.75
CA ARG A 9 29.71 19.63 8.94
C ARG A 9 28.20 19.85 9.10
N SER A 10 27.53 20.25 8.03
CA SER A 10 26.06 20.22 7.96
C SER A 10 25.60 18.79 8.27
N ARG A 11 24.70 18.62 9.24
CA ARG A 11 24.02 17.34 9.46
C ARG A 11 23.42 16.94 8.11
N ALA A 12 23.84 15.80 7.59
CA ALA A 12 23.22 15.23 6.39
C ALA A 12 21.71 15.09 6.66
N ALA A 13 20.89 15.46 5.67
CA ALA A 13 19.44 15.24 5.74
C ALA A 13 19.20 13.74 6.01
N ALA A 14 18.20 13.44 6.84
CA ALA A 14 17.85 12.05 7.12
C ALA A 14 17.55 11.31 5.79
N PRO A 15 17.96 10.04 5.66
CA PRO A 15 17.70 9.29 4.44
C PRO A 15 16.19 9.18 4.19
N SER A 16 15.79 9.19 2.91
CA SER A 16 14.41 8.90 2.52
C SER A 16 14.03 7.48 2.97
N LEU A 17 12.82 7.33 3.50
CA LEU A 17 12.28 6.00 3.79
C LEU A 17 11.96 5.27 2.49
N PRO A 18 12.13 3.93 2.44
CA PRO A 18 11.63 3.14 1.33
C PRO A 18 10.11 3.33 1.20
N TYR A 19 9.63 3.52 -0.04
CA TYR A 19 8.23 3.85 -0.32
C TYR A 19 7.26 2.76 0.17
N GLU A 20 7.50 1.51 -0.21
CA GLU A 20 6.53 0.42 0.05
C GLU A 20 6.29 0.19 1.55
N PRO A 21 7.32 0.02 2.41
CA PRO A 21 7.12 -0.16 3.85
C PRO A 21 6.45 1.06 4.51
N TRP A 22 6.79 2.27 4.06
CA TRP A 22 6.15 3.50 4.57
C TRP A 22 4.66 3.53 4.20
N LEU A 23 4.32 3.24 2.95
CA LEU A 23 2.94 3.19 2.46
C LEU A 23 2.12 2.16 3.23
N ILE A 24 2.65 0.93 3.38
CA ILE A 24 1.97 -0.13 4.14
C ILE A 24 1.70 0.28 5.59
N GLU A 25 2.60 1.05 6.21
CA GLU A 25 2.36 1.58 7.56
C GLU A 25 1.23 2.62 7.59
N GLN A 26 1.18 3.54 6.62
CA GLN A 26 0.10 4.53 6.53
C GLN A 26 -1.27 3.86 6.31
N LEU A 27 -1.32 2.88 5.41
CA LEU A 27 -2.55 2.17 5.03
C LEU A 27 -3.13 1.27 6.14
N LYS A 28 -2.46 1.15 7.29
CA LYS A 28 -3.07 0.55 8.49
C LYS A 28 -4.19 1.43 9.04
N ASN A 29 -4.11 2.74 8.86
CA ASN A 29 -5.20 3.65 9.20
C ASN A 29 -6.32 3.51 8.15
N PRO A 30 -7.55 3.14 8.55
CA PRO A 30 -8.65 2.97 7.61
C PRO A 30 -8.99 4.25 6.82
N ALA A 31 -8.81 5.43 7.40
CA ALA A 31 -9.07 6.70 6.71
C ALA A 31 -8.06 6.95 5.58
N GLU A 32 -6.78 6.68 5.83
CA GLU A 32 -5.72 6.77 4.80
C GLU A 32 -5.94 5.73 3.70
N ALA A 33 -6.33 4.50 4.06
CA ALA A 33 -6.64 3.46 3.10
C ALA A 33 -7.83 3.81 2.20
N ALA A 34 -8.88 4.41 2.76
CA ALA A 34 -10.04 4.86 2.01
C ALA A 34 -9.68 6.01 1.05
N ALA A 35 -9.00 7.05 1.53
CA ALA A 35 -8.56 8.17 0.70
C ALA A 35 -7.61 7.72 -0.43
N TYR A 36 -6.72 6.76 -0.13
CA TYR A 36 -5.83 6.17 -1.12
C TYR A 36 -6.60 5.42 -2.22
N LEU A 37 -7.58 4.59 -1.84
CA LEU A 37 -8.41 3.88 -2.81
C LEU A 37 -9.29 4.83 -3.62
N GLU A 38 -9.83 5.88 -3.00
CA GLU A 38 -10.64 6.90 -3.68
C GLU A 38 -9.83 7.59 -4.78
N ALA A 39 -8.61 8.05 -4.48
CA ALA A 39 -7.72 8.64 -5.47
C ALA A 39 -7.44 7.70 -6.65
N VAL A 40 -7.20 6.41 -6.38
CA VAL A 40 -6.96 5.43 -7.46
C VAL A 40 -8.22 5.12 -8.26
N ILE A 41 -9.40 5.13 -7.63
CA ILE A 41 -10.68 4.95 -8.32
C ILE A 41 -10.96 6.13 -9.26
N GLU A 42 -10.67 7.37 -8.84
CA GLU A 42 -10.84 8.58 -9.65
C GLU A 42 -10.00 8.55 -10.94
N GLU A 43 -8.80 7.96 -10.89
CA GLU A 43 -7.94 7.80 -12.07
C GLU A 43 -8.51 6.79 -13.10
N GLY A 44 -9.42 5.91 -12.67
CA GLY A 44 -10.09 4.95 -13.57
C GLY A 44 -9.19 3.84 -14.12
N ASP A 45 -7.97 3.68 -13.62
CA ASP A 45 -7.05 2.61 -14.03
C ASP A 45 -7.29 1.34 -13.20
N GLN A 46 -7.84 0.31 -13.85
CA GLN A 46 -8.10 -0.98 -13.22
C GLN A 46 -6.83 -1.65 -12.67
N ALA A 47 -5.70 -1.55 -13.36
CA ALA A 47 -4.46 -2.17 -12.91
C ALA A 47 -3.91 -1.46 -11.67
N ALA A 48 -4.04 -0.14 -11.62
CA ALA A 48 -3.72 0.67 -10.43
C ALA A 48 -4.64 0.29 -9.26
N LEU A 49 -5.95 0.15 -9.51
CA LEU A 49 -6.90 -0.28 -8.48
C LEU A 49 -6.55 -1.65 -7.90
N MET A 50 -6.18 -2.63 -8.74
CA MET A 50 -5.79 -3.96 -8.26
C MET A 50 -4.51 -3.91 -7.42
N LEU A 51 -3.56 -3.06 -7.79
CA LEU A 51 -2.35 -2.83 -7.00
C LEU A 51 -2.68 -2.18 -5.64
N ALA A 52 -3.52 -1.16 -5.64
CA ALA A 52 -3.93 -0.46 -4.42
C ALA A 52 -4.67 -1.39 -3.45
N LEU A 53 -5.60 -2.21 -3.96
CA LEU A 53 -6.29 -3.22 -3.17
C LEU A 53 -5.32 -4.25 -2.55
N ARG A 54 -4.27 -4.63 -3.28
CA ARG A 54 -3.22 -5.51 -2.75
C ARG A 54 -2.44 -4.86 -1.62
N GLN A 55 -2.10 -3.58 -1.74
CA GLN A 55 -1.36 -2.83 -0.72
C GLN A 55 -2.21 -2.62 0.54
N VAL A 56 -3.50 -2.28 0.38
CA VAL A 56 -4.45 -2.22 1.49
C VAL A 56 -4.60 -3.59 2.16
N ALA A 57 -4.79 -4.66 1.37
CA ALA A 57 -4.84 -6.02 1.90
C ALA A 57 -3.58 -6.40 2.70
N GLN A 58 -2.40 -5.96 2.25
CA GLN A 58 -1.14 -6.17 2.95
C GLN A 58 -1.07 -5.41 4.28
N ALA A 59 -1.52 -4.15 4.31
CA ALA A 59 -1.57 -3.34 5.52
C ALA A 59 -2.57 -3.87 6.56
N GLN A 60 -3.69 -4.44 6.11
CA GLN A 60 -4.81 -4.90 6.95
C GLN A 60 -4.66 -6.34 7.49
N GLY A 61 -3.42 -6.85 7.57
CA GLY A 61 -3.11 -8.19 8.10
C GLY A 61 -2.73 -9.23 7.04
N GLY A 62 -2.61 -8.82 5.77
CA GLY A 62 -2.08 -9.64 4.69
C GLY A 62 -3.12 -10.40 3.87
N ILE A 63 -2.69 -10.84 2.68
CA ILE A 63 -3.49 -11.62 1.72
C ILE A 63 -4.10 -12.87 2.38
N ALA A 64 -3.37 -13.51 3.30
CA ALA A 64 -3.84 -14.71 3.98
C ALA A 64 -5.05 -14.44 4.87
N GLU A 65 -5.04 -13.33 5.60
CA GLU A 65 -6.12 -12.96 6.51
C GLU A 65 -7.35 -12.51 5.73
N ILE A 66 -7.14 -11.77 4.64
CA ILE A 66 -8.18 -11.38 3.69
C ILE A 66 -8.84 -12.62 3.07
N ALA A 67 -8.05 -13.59 2.59
CA ALA A 67 -8.56 -14.83 2.02
C ALA A 67 -9.43 -15.61 3.03
N ARG A 68 -8.99 -15.66 4.29
CA ARG A 68 -9.73 -16.28 5.39
C ARG A 68 -11.07 -15.58 5.64
N LYS A 69 -11.08 -14.24 5.72
CA LYS A 69 -12.30 -13.44 5.89
C LYS A 69 -13.25 -13.55 4.69
N ALA A 70 -12.69 -13.63 3.49
CA ALA A 70 -13.40 -13.77 2.22
C ALA A 70 -13.93 -15.19 1.97
N LYS A 71 -13.48 -16.20 2.73
CA LYS A 71 -13.78 -17.62 2.51
C LYS A 71 -13.39 -18.11 1.10
N ILE A 72 -12.30 -17.58 0.54
CA ILE A 72 -11.73 -18.01 -0.74
C ILE A 72 -10.27 -18.45 -0.54
N THR A 73 -9.72 -19.21 -1.50
CA THR A 73 -8.34 -19.68 -1.39
C THR A 73 -7.33 -18.53 -1.54
N ARG A 74 -6.12 -18.71 -0.99
CA ARG A 74 -5.02 -17.75 -1.18
C ARG A 74 -4.71 -17.55 -2.66
N GLU A 75 -4.67 -18.62 -3.45
CA GLU A 75 -4.42 -18.58 -4.89
C GLU A 75 -5.48 -17.76 -5.63
N ALA A 76 -6.76 -17.98 -5.32
CA ALA A 76 -7.86 -17.18 -5.87
C ALA A 76 -7.70 -15.70 -5.49
N THR A 77 -7.27 -15.40 -4.26
CA THR A 77 -7.03 -14.03 -3.79
C THR A 77 -5.85 -13.38 -4.52
N TYR A 78 -4.74 -14.11 -4.74
CA TYR A 78 -3.59 -13.61 -5.50
C TYR A 78 -3.94 -13.30 -6.94
N LYS A 79 -4.72 -14.17 -7.60
CA LYS A 79 -5.20 -13.98 -8.97
C LYS A 79 -6.14 -12.78 -9.06
N MET A 80 -7.06 -12.68 -8.11
CA MET A 80 -8.03 -11.60 -8.02
C MET A 80 -7.38 -10.22 -7.86
N LEU A 81 -6.35 -10.11 -7.03
CA LEU A 81 -5.62 -8.85 -6.77
C LEU A 81 -4.42 -8.65 -7.70
N SER A 82 -4.31 -9.42 -8.79
CA SER A 82 -3.24 -9.27 -9.77
C SER A 82 -3.51 -8.10 -10.71
N LYS A 83 -2.50 -7.61 -11.43
CA LYS A 83 -2.66 -6.50 -12.39
C LYS A 83 -3.76 -6.73 -13.43
N SER A 84 -3.99 -7.99 -13.81
CA SER A 84 -5.04 -8.42 -14.75
C SER A 84 -6.25 -9.03 -14.05
N GLY A 85 -6.39 -8.83 -12.73
CA GLY A 85 -7.47 -9.37 -11.94
C GLY A 85 -8.82 -8.71 -12.24
N ASN A 86 -9.90 -9.46 -12.03
CA ASN A 86 -11.27 -8.95 -12.09
C ASN A 86 -12.05 -9.44 -10.86
N PRO A 87 -11.99 -8.72 -9.73
CA PRO A 87 -12.69 -9.11 -8.52
C PRO A 87 -14.21 -8.93 -8.68
N GLU A 88 -14.98 -9.93 -8.26
CA GLU A 88 -16.41 -9.73 -8.03
C GLU A 88 -16.63 -8.79 -6.83
N LEU A 89 -17.69 -7.99 -6.85
CA LEU A 89 -18.05 -7.06 -5.77
C LEU A 89 -18.13 -7.74 -4.39
N ARG A 90 -18.58 -9.00 -4.34
CA ARG A 90 -18.62 -9.79 -3.10
C ARG A 90 -17.24 -10.01 -2.50
N SER A 91 -16.23 -10.16 -3.35
CA SER A 91 -14.85 -10.39 -2.94
C SER A 91 -14.15 -9.09 -2.53
N LEU A 92 -14.50 -7.95 -3.14
CA LEU A 92 -14.04 -6.62 -2.70
C LEU A 92 -14.51 -6.31 -1.28
N ASN A 93 -15.75 -6.65 -0.94
CA ASN A 93 -16.29 -6.45 0.41
C ASN A 93 -15.53 -7.21 1.52
N ALA A 94 -14.73 -8.22 1.19
CA ALA A 94 -13.88 -8.89 2.17
C ALA A 94 -12.54 -8.17 2.40
N VAL A 95 -12.14 -7.32 1.45
CA VAL A 95 -10.94 -6.48 1.51
C VAL A 95 -11.25 -5.14 2.19
N LEU A 96 -12.43 -4.57 1.93
CA LEU A 96 -12.82 -3.21 2.30
C LEU A 96 -13.62 -3.11 3.60
N LYS A 97 -13.62 -4.16 4.42
CA LYS A 97 -14.42 -4.25 5.65
C LYS A 97 -13.71 -3.72 6.87
#